data_AF-A0A328U3M0-F1
#
_entry.id   AF-A0A328U3M0-F1
#
_cell.length_a   1.000
_cell.length_b   1.000
_cell.length_c   1.000
_cell.angle_alpha   90.00
_cell.angle_beta   90.00
_cell.angle_gamma   90.00
#
_symmetry.space_group_name_H-M   'P 1'
#
loop_
_entity.id
_entity.type
_entity.pdbx_description
1 polymer ?
#
loop_
_entity_poly.entity_id
_entity_poly.type
_entity_poly.pdbx_seq_one_letter_code
_entity_poly.pdbx_strand_id
1 'polypeptide(L)' 'MKKYNFIRPIMLIAIALLTKSLVTNLCMVLGMGPEPANNLGFISMLIAGFVVYSRIRRSPK' A
#
# COMPACT_ATOMS: atom_id res chain seq x y z
N MET A 1 29.41 -6.85 10.51
CA MET A 1 28.24 -6.02 10.86
C MET A 1 27.17 -6.24 9.80
N LYS A 2 26.09 -6.96 10.14
CA LYS A 2 25.02 -7.33 9.21
C LYS A 2 24.32 -6.05 8.70
N LYS A 3 24.41 -5.77 7.40
CA LYS A 3 23.71 -4.64 6.74
C LYS A 3 22.21 -4.80 6.96
N TYR A 4 21.62 -3.97 7.83
CA TYR A 4 20.17 -3.89 8.00
C TYR A 4 19.54 -3.48 6.67
N ASN A 5 18.77 -4.38 6.07
CA ASN A 5 18.18 -4.15 4.75
C ASN A 5 16.87 -3.34 4.90
N PHE A 6 17.00 -2.07 5.29
CA PHE A 6 15.89 -1.11 5.44
C PHE A 6 15.09 -0.89 4.14
N ILE A 7 15.64 -1.31 3.00
CA ILE A 7 14.98 -1.26 1.69
C ILE A 7 13.65 -2.01 1.69
N ARG A 8 13.55 -3.15 2.39
CA ARG A 8 12.30 -3.96 2.44
C ARG A 8 11.14 -3.23 3.13
N PRO A 9 11.30 -2.70 4.36
CA PRO A 9 10.23 -1.92 5.00
C PRO A 9 9.93 -0.61 4.27
N ILE A 10 10.93 0.06 3.66
CA ILE A 10 10.70 1.28 2.88
C ILE A 10 9.83 1.00 1.64
N MET A 11 10.11 -0.07 0.89
CA MET A 11 9.27 -0.47 -0.25
C MET A 11 7.83 -0.74 0.17
N LEU A 12 7.64 -1.33 1.36
CA LEU A 12 6.32 -1.67 1.89
C LEU A 12 5.49 -0.41 2.18
N ILE A 13 6.11 0.57 2.83
CA ILE A 13 5.48 1.88 3.10
C ILE A 13 5.20 2.61 1.79
N ALA A 14 6.15 2.61 0.85
CA ALA A 14 5.97 3.26 -0.45
C ALA A 14 4.78 2.66 -1.22
N ILE A 15 4.69 1.34 -1.30
CA ILE A 15 3.57 0.68 -1.99
C ILE A 15 2.24 1.00 -1.29
N ALA A 16 2.19 0.97 0.04
CA ALA A 16 0.98 1.29 0.78
C ALA A 16 0.46 2.71 0.46
N LEU A 17 1.34 3.71 0.49
CA LEU A 17 0.99 5.10 0.17
C LEU A 17 0.58 5.28 -1.29
N LEU A 18 1.28 4.62 -2.22
CA LEU A 18 0.94 4.66 -3.65
C LEU A 18 -0.43 4.03 -3.91
N THR A 19 -0.74 2.89 -3.28
CA THR A 19 -2.05 2.24 -3.40
C THR A 19 -3.15 3.15 -2.87
N LYS A 20 -2.95 3.79 -1.71
CA LYS A 20 -3.93 4.76 -1.18
C LYS A 20 -4.21 5.85 -2.20
N SER A 21 -3.17 6.53 -2.68
CA SER A 21 -3.33 7.66 -3.61
C SER A 21 -3.97 7.23 -4.93
N LEU A 22 -3.58 6.08 -5.47
CA LEU A 22 -4.16 5.54 -6.70
C LEU A 22 -5.64 5.24 -6.52
N VAL A 23 -6.02 4.53 -5.46
CA VAL A 23 -7.41 4.13 -5.22
C VAL A 23 -8.28 5.35 -4.91
N THR A 24 -7.81 6.31 -4.10
CA THR A 24 -8.55 7.54 -3.85
C THR A 24 -8.78 8.32 -5.14
N ASN A 25 -7.75 8.46 -5.97
CA ASN A 25 -7.85 9.21 -7.23
C ASN A 25 -8.77 8.51 -8.23
N LEU A 26 -8.68 7.17 -8.35
CA LEU A 26 -9.59 6.39 -9.19
C LEU A 26 -11.04 6.52 -8.71
N CYS A 27 -11.30 6.36 -7.41
CA CYS A 27 -12.64 6.52 -6.86
C CYS A 27 -13.21 7.93 -7.10
N MET A 28 -12.38 8.98 -6.96
CA MET A 28 -12.81 10.34 -7.26
C MET A 28 -13.11 10.54 -8.75
N VAL A 29 -12.28 10.00 -9.66
CA VAL A 29 -12.51 10.07 -11.12
C VAL A 29 -13.78 9.31 -11.53
N LEU A 30 -14.10 8.22 -10.82
CA LEU A 30 -15.33 7.46 -11.03
C LEU A 30 -16.60 8.14 -10.47
N GLY A 31 -16.49 9.38 -9.95
CA GLY A 31 -17.61 10.17 -9.45
C GLY A 31 -17.97 9.90 -7.99
N MET A 32 -17.12 9.21 -7.24
CA MET A 32 -17.35 8.93 -5.83
C MET A 32 -16.96 10.13 -4.96
N GLY A 33 -17.76 10.43 -3.93
CA GLY A 33 -17.47 11.53 -3.01
C GLY A 33 -16.13 11.38 -2.27
N PRO A 34 -15.55 12.49 -1.77
CA PRO A 34 -14.21 12.49 -1.15
C PRO A 34 -14.14 11.64 0.12
N GLU A 35 -15.20 11.63 0.94
CA GLU A 35 -15.29 10.80 2.16
C GLU A 35 -15.23 9.29 1.85
N PRO A 36 -16.15 8.73 1.04
CA PRO A 36 -16.12 7.30 0.74
C PRO A 36 -14.85 6.91 -0.03
N ALA A 37 -14.32 7.78 -0.88
CA ALA A 37 -13.08 7.53 -1.62
C ALA A 37 -11.88 7.39 -0.68
N ASN A 38 -11.80 8.24 0.35
CA ASN A 38 -10.71 8.18 1.33
C ASN A 38 -10.80 6.92 2.21
N ASN A 39 -12.01 6.49 2.59
CA ASN A 39 -12.22 5.24 3.32
C ASN A 39 -11.81 4.02 2.50
N LEU A 40 -12.22 3.93 1.23
CA LEU A 40 -11.79 2.83 0.34
C LEU A 40 -10.29 2.85 0.09
N GLY A 41 -9.71 4.03 -0.12
CA GLY A 41 -8.26 4.22 -0.23
C GLY A 41 -7.51 3.73 1.01
N PHE A 42 -8.03 3.99 2.22
CA PHE A 42 -7.42 3.53 3.46
C PHE A 42 -7.52 2.00 3.64
N ILE A 43 -8.67 1.42 3.33
CA ILE A 43 -8.86 -0.05 3.38
C ILE A 43 -7.92 -0.74 2.38
N SER A 44 -7.84 -0.23 1.15
CA SER A 44 -6.95 -0.77 0.12
C SER A 44 -5.47 -0.66 0.50
N MET A 45 -5.06 0.42 1.17
CA MET A 45 -3.71 0.60 1.71
C MET A 45 -3.36 -0.49 2.74
N LEU A 46 -4.27 -0.77 3.67
CA LEU A 46 -4.07 -1.82 4.68
C LEU A 46 -3.91 -3.20 4.02
N ILE A 47 -4.82 -3.54 3.10
CA ILE A 47 -4.78 -4.81 2.36
C ILE A 47 -3.48 -4.93 1.57
N ALA A 48 -3.10 -3.90 0.82
CA ALA A 48 -1.86 -3.89 0.05
C ALA A 48 -0.63 -4.05 0.94
N GLY A 49 -0.58 -3.38 2.10
CA GLY A 49 0.48 -3.54 3.10
C GLY A 49 0.62 -4.99 3.56
N PHE A 50 -0.49 -5.65 3.93
CA PHE A 50 -0.49 -7.05 4.35
C PHE A 50 -0.09 -8.01 3.22
N VAL A 51 -0.58 -7.79 2.00
CA VAL A 51 -0.25 -8.61 0.82
C VAL A 51 1.24 -8.49 0.48
N VAL A 52 1.77 -7.27 0.45
CA VAL A 52 3.19 -7.01 0.14
C VAL A 52 4.09 -7.55 1.25
N TYR A 53 3.72 -7.36 2.53
CA TYR A 53 4.44 -7.96 3.66
C TYR A 53 4.52 -9.48 3.53
N SER A 54 3.38 -10.12 3.26
CA SER A 54 3.29 -11.56 3.08
C SER A 54 4.10 -12.04 1.87
N ARG A 55 4.11 -11.27 0.78
CA ARG A 55 4.89 -11.55 -0.43
C ARG A 55 6.40 -11.46 -0.19
N ILE A 56 6.87 -10.43 0.52
CA ILE A 56 8.28 -10.27 0.90
C ILE A 56 8.74 -11.43 1.78
N ARG A 57 7.88 -11.90 2.70
CA ARG A 57 8.19 -13.03 3.59
C ARG A 57 8.20 -14.38 2.87
N ARG A 58 7.41 -14.55 1.81
CA ARG A 58 7.37 -15.75 0.95
C ARG A 58 8.47 -15.83 -0.11
N SER A 59 9.36 -14.84 -0.22
CA SER A 59 10.59 -14.97 -1.02
C SER A 59 11.82 -15.23 -0.13
N PRO A 60 11.99 -16.43 0.44
CA PRO A 60 13.31 -16.97 0.69
C PRO A 60 13.83 -17.53 -0.65
N LYS A 61 14.64 -16.73 -1.36
CA LYS A 61 15.71 -17.31 -2.16
C LYS A 61 16.97 -17.26 -1.32
#